data_AF-A0A066X7S5-F1
#
_entry.id   AF-A0A066X7S5-F1
#
_cell.length_a   1.000
_cell.length_b   1.000
_cell.length_c   1.000
_cell.angle_alpha   90.00
_cell.angle_beta   90.00
_cell.angle_gamma   90.00
#
_symmetry.space_group_name_H-M   'P 1'
#
loop_
_entity.id
_entity.type
_entity.pdbx_description
1 polymer ?
#
loop_
_entity_poly.entity_id
_entity_poly.type
_entity_poly.pdbx_seq_one_letter_code
_entity_poly.pdbx_strand_id
1 'polypeptide(L)'
;MQFSMLKYAVVALATHCSGVISQATPAQVVENINGLTKMSRDLQRPAQTINTVNGPLVVAGMGPFQEIILGFNDIRSTAAAAIGSMKGMASVPVEESEKIFLALKQFVKVHQELLAILIGKAGLFQAVPIIGAPVATALRGIEGIVDQIAFELLKVVQGRQSDIEDQGELLRDSLKEAIAKYDGLNYTYISQKKVKSGADHRFLFHTGRQELRQRRTFHRLFTARWFPMPAFDRSSAMKNTIYVVTGGNKGIGLGLVKGLLTRPFTTVIASVRNEESAASLESAIGDVRKGDSSELHIMLLDFTKAPTPSAVREAFDLATSSAIDRIDVLIANAAAVCTTSPVASLSAEDLRNLFEINTISPLMVFQGLWSLMNKPRATGEPGPKFIAISSILGSIELFDAVPSGAYGPSKAALNWLVKGLHAQNENLISVAVNPGFIRTSMGEYAARQWNYDIERLGDVESSVTQVLQVIDEASRENTSGKFVNVPDRIWAW
;
A
#
# COMPACT_ATOMS: atom_id res chain seq x y z
N MET A 1 15.72 18.44 21.22
CA MET A 1 16.23 19.45 20.26
C MET A 1 17.30 18.81 19.41
N GLN A 2 16.98 18.47 18.14
CA GLN A 2 17.86 18.27 16.97
C GLN A 2 17.11 17.44 15.92
N PHE A 3 16.07 18.02 15.33
CA PHE A 3 15.47 17.55 14.07
C PHE A 3 15.28 18.78 13.17
N SER A 4 16.38 19.41 12.81
CA SER A 4 16.40 20.51 11.85
C SER A 4 17.81 20.56 11.27
N MET A 5 17.98 20.01 10.07
CA MET A 5 19.14 20.31 9.19
C MET A 5 19.03 19.67 7.79
N LEU A 6 18.02 18.83 7.48
CA LEU A 6 17.90 18.20 6.15
C LEU A 6 16.87 18.84 5.19
N LYS A 7 16.25 19.97 5.57
CA LYS A 7 15.23 20.64 4.73
C LYS A 7 15.81 21.71 3.77
N TYR A 8 17.11 21.96 3.78
CA TYR A 8 17.72 23.08 3.01
C TYR A 8 18.51 22.68 1.77
N ALA A 9 18.55 21.40 1.37
CA ALA A 9 19.26 20.98 0.15
C ALA A 9 18.36 20.89 -1.10
N VAL A 10 17.04 21.05 -0.98
CA VAL A 10 16.08 20.92 -2.10
C VAL A 10 15.84 22.25 -2.83
N VAL A 11 16.39 23.37 -2.34
CA VAL A 11 16.09 24.71 -2.86
C VAL A 11 16.87 25.09 -4.14
N ALA A 12 17.77 24.26 -4.64
CA ALA A 12 18.51 24.57 -5.88
C ALA A 12 17.93 23.98 -7.18
N LEU A 13 16.88 23.14 -7.13
CA LEU A 13 16.33 22.46 -8.32
C LEU A 13 14.87 22.81 -8.65
N ALA A 14 14.31 23.81 -7.98
CA ALA A 14 12.93 24.25 -8.18
C ALA A 14 12.83 25.73 -8.55
N THR A 15 13.48 26.16 -9.64
CA THR A 15 13.00 27.34 -10.38
C THR A 15 11.84 26.93 -11.27
N HIS A 16 10.62 27.16 -10.78
CA HIS A 16 9.41 27.16 -11.59
C HIS A 16 9.43 28.37 -12.53
N CYS A 17 9.62 28.12 -13.83
CA CYS A 17 9.12 28.99 -14.89
C CYS A 17 8.50 28.09 -15.97
N SER A 18 7.24 28.35 -16.29
CA SER A 18 6.60 27.86 -17.51
C SER A 18 7.41 28.35 -18.70
N GLY A 19 8.14 27.44 -19.36
CA GLY A 19 8.99 27.76 -20.50
C GLY A 19 9.93 26.59 -20.77
N VAL A 20 10.22 26.35 -22.05
CA VAL A 20 11.24 25.45 -22.59
C VAL A 20 12.28 25.04 -21.53
N ILE A 21 12.44 23.75 -21.23
CA ILE A 21 13.55 23.27 -20.40
C ILE A 21 14.83 23.77 -21.07
N SER A 22 15.47 24.79 -20.49
CA SER A 22 16.78 25.22 -20.96
C SER A 22 17.72 24.04 -20.79
N GLN A 23 18.37 23.62 -21.88
CA GLN A 23 19.31 22.52 -21.86
C GLN A 23 20.37 22.76 -20.78
N ALA A 24 20.75 21.72 -20.04
CA ALA A 24 21.75 21.83 -19.00
C ALA A 24 23.11 22.26 -19.58
N THR A 25 23.87 23.03 -18.80
CA THR A 25 25.29 23.26 -19.09
C THR A 25 26.11 22.05 -18.61
N PRO A 26 27.34 21.83 -19.12
CA PRO A 26 28.22 20.77 -18.61
C PRO A 26 28.43 20.84 -17.09
N ALA A 27 28.58 22.06 -16.55
CA ALA A 27 28.68 22.29 -15.11
C ALA A 27 27.41 21.86 -14.35
N GLN A 28 26.22 22.11 -14.92
CA GLN A 28 24.96 21.67 -14.33
C GLN A 28 24.82 20.15 -14.33
N VAL A 29 25.31 19.46 -15.38
CA VAL A 29 25.35 18.00 -15.42
C VAL A 29 26.23 17.44 -14.30
N VAL A 30 27.41 18.02 -14.10
CA VAL A 30 28.31 17.67 -12.98
C VAL A 30 27.62 17.88 -11.64
N GLU A 31 26.95 19.02 -11.43
CA GLU A 31 26.24 19.32 -10.20
C GLU A 31 25.10 18.33 -9.94
N ASN A 32 24.31 18.00 -10.96
CA ASN A 32 23.22 17.03 -10.85
C ASN A 32 23.74 15.64 -10.43
N ILE A 33 24.83 15.16 -11.04
CA ILE A 33 25.45 13.88 -10.67
C ILE A 33 26.03 13.92 -9.25
N ASN A 34 26.63 15.04 -8.84
CA ASN A 34 27.10 15.23 -7.45
C ASN A 34 25.94 15.24 -6.45
N GLY A 35 24.78 15.78 -6.82
CA GLY A 35 23.55 15.69 -6.05
C GLY A 35 23.12 14.24 -5.81
N LEU A 36 23.08 13.43 -6.88
CA LEU A 36 22.78 11.99 -6.79
C LEU A 36 23.80 11.23 -5.93
N THR A 37 25.07 11.63 -6.02
CA THR A 37 26.16 11.08 -5.18
C THR A 37 25.90 11.35 -3.71
N LYS A 38 25.51 12.57 -3.35
CA LYS A 38 25.19 12.94 -1.98
C LYS A 38 24.00 12.15 -1.44
N MET A 39 22.93 12.04 -2.21
CA MET A 39 21.75 11.25 -1.81
C MET A 39 22.11 9.78 -1.56
N SER A 40 22.94 9.18 -2.41
CA SER A 40 23.42 7.81 -2.23
C SER A 40 24.25 7.67 -0.95
N ARG A 41 25.10 8.65 -0.64
CA ARG A 41 25.88 8.70 0.60
C ARG A 41 24.99 8.80 1.85
N ASP A 42 23.98 9.64 1.80
CA ASP A 42 23.07 9.89 2.93
C ASP A 42 22.30 8.61 3.33
N LEU A 43 22.02 7.72 2.37
CA LEU A 43 21.36 6.42 2.63
C LEU A 43 22.28 5.36 3.23
N GLN A 44 23.60 5.53 3.19
CA GLN A 44 24.53 4.56 3.78
C GLN A 44 24.31 4.44 5.29
N ARG A 45 24.02 5.55 5.99
CA ARG A 45 23.80 5.54 7.44
C ARG A 45 22.53 4.74 7.82
N PRO A 46 21.34 5.02 7.27
CA PRO A 46 20.15 4.17 7.49
C PRO A 46 20.42 2.69 7.16
N ALA A 47 21.07 2.39 6.03
CA ALA A 47 21.43 1.02 5.65
C ALA A 47 22.30 0.31 6.69
N GLN A 48 23.27 1.01 7.30
CA GLN A 48 24.09 0.43 8.36
C GLN A 48 23.31 0.08 9.63
N THR A 49 22.19 0.76 9.90
CA THR A 49 21.37 0.49 11.09
C THR A 49 20.47 -0.75 10.96
N ILE A 50 20.38 -1.37 9.78
CA ILE A 50 19.63 -2.62 9.58
C ILE A 50 20.22 -3.72 10.48
N ASN A 51 19.35 -4.38 11.23
CA ASN A 51 19.64 -5.54 12.07
C ASN A 51 18.45 -6.51 12.11
N THR A 52 18.59 -7.63 12.81
CA THR A 52 17.56 -8.68 12.88
C THR A 52 16.30 -8.28 13.64
N VAL A 53 16.36 -7.23 14.47
CA VAL A 53 15.22 -6.72 15.25
C VAL A 53 14.37 -5.75 14.43
N ASN A 54 15.02 -4.80 13.73
CA ASN A 54 14.32 -3.78 12.95
C ASN A 54 14.06 -4.19 11.48
N GLY A 55 14.73 -5.22 10.96
CA GLY A 55 14.56 -5.69 9.60
C GLY A 55 13.14 -6.19 9.26
N PRO A 56 12.49 -6.98 10.14
CA PRO A 56 11.10 -7.42 9.92
C PRO A 56 10.09 -6.27 9.84
N LEU A 57 10.42 -5.07 10.34
CA LEU A 57 9.56 -3.88 10.25
C LEU A 57 9.35 -3.38 8.82
N VAL A 58 10.12 -3.90 7.84
CA VAL A 58 9.89 -3.62 6.41
C VAL A 58 8.46 -3.94 5.97
N VAL A 59 7.81 -4.94 6.59
CA VAL A 59 6.43 -5.33 6.30
C VAL A 59 5.43 -4.26 6.75
N ALA A 60 5.74 -3.54 7.84
CA ALA A 60 4.94 -2.45 8.38
C ALA A 60 5.33 -1.07 7.82
N GLY A 61 6.24 -1.02 6.83
CA GLY A 61 6.77 0.24 6.30
C GLY A 61 7.50 1.09 7.35
N MET A 62 8.10 0.44 8.36
CA MET A 62 8.82 1.09 9.46
C MET A 62 10.29 0.66 9.49
N GLY A 63 11.10 1.41 10.23
CA GLY A 63 12.52 1.10 10.41
C GLY A 63 13.38 1.49 9.20
N PRO A 64 14.66 1.06 9.18
CA PRO A 64 15.64 1.58 8.24
C PRO A 64 15.33 1.26 6.77
N PHE A 65 14.63 0.16 6.49
CA PHE A 65 14.23 -0.18 5.13
C PHE A 65 13.27 0.84 4.51
N GLN A 66 12.41 1.47 5.31
CA GLN A 66 11.51 2.51 4.80
C GLN A 66 12.29 3.75 4.35
N GLU A 67 13.25 4.21 5.16
CA GLU A 67 14.11 5.36 4.81
C GLU A 67 14.91 5.08 3.54
N ILE A 68 15.40 3.84 3.38
CA ILE A 68 16.16 3.41 2.20
C ILE A 68 15.28 3.35 0.94
N ILE A 69 14.08 2.78 1.04
CA ILE A 69 13.13 2.69 -0.08
C ILE A 69 12.70 4.10 -0.53
N LEU A 70 12.38 4.99 0.40
CA LEU A 70 12.04 6.38 0.08
C LEU A 70 13.22 7.10 -0.56
N GLY A 71 14.42 6.96 -0.01
CA GLY A 71 15.61 7.56 -0.58
C GLY A 71 15.94 7.05 -2.00
N PHE A 72 15.73 5.77 -2.29
CA PHE A 72 15.87 5.27 -3.66
C PHE A 72 14.83 5.86 -4.60
N ASN A 73 13.58 6.06 -4.16
CA ASN A 73 12.58 6.74 -4.97
C ASN A 73 12.95 8.20 -5.25
N ASP A 74 13.54 8.90 -4.26
CA ASP A 74 14.03 10.27 -4.42
C ASP A 74 15.20 10.30 -5.41
N ILE A 75 16.18 9.41 -5.28
CA ILE A 75 17.30 9.28 -6.23
C ILE A 75 16.76 9.06 -7.65
N ARG A 76 15.78 8.15 -7.82
CA ARG A 76 15.16 7.88 -9.12
C ARG A 76 14.50 9.12 -9.71
N SER A 77 13.74 9.87 -8.91
CA SER A 77 13.05 11.08 -9.35
C SER A 77 14.03 12.19 -9.74
N THR A 78 15.06 12.43 -8.92
CA THR A 78 16.13 13.39 -9.24
C THR A 78 16.93 12.98 -10.48
N ALA A 79 17.22 11.68 -10.64
CA ALA A 79 17.88 11.15 -11.83
C ALA A 79 17.05 11.34 -13.11
N ALA A 80 15.73 11.13 -13.03
CA ALA A 80 14.83 11.37 -14.16
C ALA A 80 14.80 12.85 -14.59
N ALA A 81 14.81 13.77 -13.62
CA ALA A 81 14.92 15.20 -13.90
C ALA A 81 16.28 15.55 -14.55
N ALA A 82 17.38 14.98 -14.05
CA ALA A 82 18.71 15.17 -14.63
C ALA A 82 18.77 14.66 -16.08
N ILE A 83 18.22 13.47 -16.36
CA ILE A 83 18.04 12.94 -17.72
C ILE A 83 17.27 13.93 -18.60
N GLY A 84 16.14 14.46 -18.11
CA GLY A 84 15.35 15.44 -18.84
C GLY A 84 16.14 16.68 -19.23
N SER A 85 17.02 17.16 -18.36
CA SER A 85 17.88 18.32 -18.60
C SER A 85 19.01 18.07 -19.62
N MET A 86 19.42 16.82 -19.79
CA MET A 86 20.47 16.42 -20.76
C MET A 86 19.94 16.21 -22.18
N LYS A 87 18.62 16.04 -22.35
CA LYS A 87 18.03 15.74 -23.66
C LYS A 87 18.26 16.89 -24.65
N GLY A 88 18.90 16.56 -25.77
CA GLY A 88 19.18 17.50 -26.84
C GLY A 88 20.38 18.42 -26.59
N MET A 89 21.12 18.23 -25.48
CA MET A 89 22.39 18.93 -25.28
C MET A 89 23.34 18.67 -26.45
N ALA A 90 24.04 19.73 -26.88
CA ALA A 90 25.13 19.61 -27.83
C ALA A 90 26.29 18.79 -27.23
N SER A 91 27.11 18.24 -28.12
CA SER A 91 28.31 17.50 -27.70
C SER A 91 29.27 18.40 -26.91
N VAL A 92 29.77 17.87 -25.79
CA VAL A 92 30.55 18.59 -24.78
C VAL A 92 32.05 18.45 -25.11
N PRO A 93 32.85 19.53 -25.05
CA PRO A 93 34.29 19.45 -25.27
C PRO A 93 34.97 18.44 -24.33
N VAL A 94 36.12 17.90 -24.76
CA VAL A 94 36.85 16.86 -24.03
C VAL A 94 37.17 17.25 -22.57
N GLU A 95 37.55 18.50 -22.32
CA GLU A 95 37.87 18.99 -20.97
C GLU A 95 36.67 18.95 -20.01
N GLU A 96 35.49 19.36 -20.50
CA GLU A 96 34.25 19.34 -19.73
C GLU A 96 33.67 17.91 -19.62
N SER A 97 33.89 17.09 -20.64
CA SER A 97 33.55 15.66 -20.64
C SER A 97 34.31 14.90 -19.54
N GLU A 98 35.57 15.25 -19.29
CA GLU A 98 36.35 14.69 -18.17
C GLU A 98 35.69 14.98 -16.82
N LYS A 99 35.20 16.20 -16.60
CA LYS A 99 34.56 16.59 -15.34
C LYS A 99 33.26 15.81 -15.11
N ILE A 100 32.45 15.63 -16.17
CA ILE A 100 31.23 14.83 -16.14
C ILE A 100 31.57 13.36 -15.83
N PHE A 101 32.58 12.81 -16.49
CA PHE A 101 33.04 11.45 -16.23
C PHE A 101 33.52 11.25 -14.78
N LEU A 102 34.33 12.16 -14.25
CA LEU A 102 34.82 12.08 -12.86
C LEU A 102 33.67 12.15 -11.84
N ALA A 103 32.65 12.98 -12.11
CA ALA A 103 31.45 13.03 -11.28
C ALA A 103 30.68 11.69 -11.33
N LEU A 104 30.49 11.10 -12.53
CA LEU A 104 29.85 9.80 -12.70
C LEU A 104 30.62 8.70 -11.96
N LYS A 105 31.94 8.66 -12.11
CA LYS A 105 32.81 7.70 -11.43
C LYS A 105 32.67 7.80 -9.90
N GLN A 106 32.58 9.02 -9.37
CA GLN A 106 32.39 9.25 -7.95
C GLN A 106 30.99 8.84 -7.47
N PHE A 107 29.95 9.07 -8.28
CA PHE A 107 28.60 8.57 -8.04
C PHE A 107 28.58 7.04 -7.96
N VAL A 108 29.10 6.36 -9.00
CA VAL A 108 29.15 4.90 -9.09
C VAL A 108 29.84 4.31 -7.86
N LYS A 109 31.01 4.84 -7.49
CA LYS A 109 31.73 4.40 -6.28
C LYS A 109 30.87 4.47 -5.01
N VAL A 110 30.25 5.62 -4.74
CA VAL A 110 29.45 5.84 -3.52
C VAL A 110 28.18 5.00 -3.51
N HIS A 111 27.58 4.81 -4.68
CA HIS A 111 26.38 3.99 -4.82
C HIS A 111 26.72 2.50 -4.65
N GLN A 112 27.86 2.03 -5.17
CA GLN A 112 28.35 0.67 -4.92
C GLN A 112 28.64 0.42 -3.44
N GLU A 113 29.19 1.39 -2.71
CA GLU A 113 29.35 1.30 -1.25
C GLU A 113 28.00 1.11 -0.53
N LEU A 114 26.97 1.85 -0.93
CA LEU A 114 25.60 1.67 -0.41
C LEU A 114 25.06 0.26 -0.72
N LEU A 115 25.20 -0.19 -1.96
CA LEU A 115 24.73 -1.52 -2.38
C LEU A 115 25.47 -2.64 -1.64
N ALA A 116 26.78 -2.50 -1.43
CA ALA A 116 27.57 -3.46 -0.67
C ALA A 116 27.09 -3.57 0.79
N ILE A 117 26.71 -2.45 1.42
CA ILE A 117 26.08 -2.47 2.76
C ILE A 117 24.79 -3.28 2.70
N LEU A 118 23.88 -2.98 1.76
CA LEU A 118 22.60 -3.68 1.64
C LEU A 118 22.75 -5.17 1.37
N ILE A 119 23.65 -5.56 0.46
CA ILE A 119 24.00 -6.96 0.18
C ILE A 119 24.46 -7.67 1.46
N GLY A 120 25.34 -7.04 2.24
CA GLY A 120 25.79 -7.58 3.52
C GLY A 120 24.65 -7.73 4.54
N LYS A 121 23.73 -6.75 4.59
CA LYS A 121 22.58 -6.77 5.51
C LYS A 121 21.52 -7.81 5.12
N ALA A 122 21.33 -8.09 3.83
CA ALA A 122 20.43 -9.15 3.38
C ALA A 122 20.79 -10.52 3.96
N GLY A 123 22.09 -10.78 4.20
CA GLY A 123 22.57 -12.01 4.85
C GLY A 123 22.01 -12.25 6.26
N LEU A 124 21.62 -11.19 6.99
CA LEU A 124 21.04 -11.29 8.33
C LEU A 124 19.69 -12.01 8.36
N PHE A 125 18.99 -12.04 7.22
CA PHE A 125 17.60 -12.50 7.12
C PHE A 125 17.46 -13.89 6.49
N GLN A 126 18.56 -14.60 6.30
CA GLN A 126 18.52 -16.02 5.92
C GLN A 126 17.92 -16.90 7.02
N ALA A 127 18.13 -16.53 8.29
CA ALA A 127 17.62 -17.24 9.46
C ALA A 127 16.34 -16.62 10.05
N VAL A 128 16.09 -15.32 9.78
CA VAL A 128 14.90 -14.57 10.22
C VAL A 128 14.20 -14.05 8.97
N PRO A 129 13.13 -14.71 8.50
CA PRO A 129 12.51 -14.36 7.23
C PRO A 129 11.88 -12.97 7.29
N ILE A 130 12.18 -12.16 6.27
CA ILE A 130 11.53 -10.88 5.99
C ILE A 130 10.97 -10.91 4.57
N ILE A 131 10.15 -9.92 4.19
CA ILE A 131 9.71 -9.72 2.81
C ILE A 131 10.66 -8.71 2.15
N GLY A 132 11.55 -9.17 1.28
CA GLY A 132 12.52 -8.32 0.58
C GLY A 132 11.99 -7.68 -0.70
N ALA A 133 10.82 -8.08 -1.20
CA ALA A 133 10.22 -7.59 -2.44
C ALA A 133 10.10 -6.04 -2.55
N PRO A 134 9.76 -5.29 -1.48
CA PRO A 134 9.74 -3.82 -1.54
C PRO A 134 11.12 -3.21 -1.82
N VAL A 135 12.17 -3.74 -1.18
CA VAL A 135 13.55 -3.27 -1.37
C VAL A 135 14.04 -3.64 -2.78
N ALA A 136 13.78 -4.87 -3.22
CA ALA A 136 14.12 -5.32 -4.58
C ALA A 136 13.41 -4.47 -5.66
N THR A 137 12.15 -4.08 -5.43
CA THR A 137 11.40 -3.21 -6.35
C THR A 137 12.02 -1.81 -6.43
N ALA A 138 12.42 -1.23 -5.31
CA ALA A 138 13.11 0.06 -5.29
C ALA A 138 14.45 -0.01 -6.04
N LEU A 139 15.23 -1.06 -5.82
CA LEU A 139 16.51 -1.30 -6.50
C LEU A 139 16.36 -1.47 -8.02
N ARG A 140 15.34 -2.19 -8.50
CA ARG A 140 15.02 -2.27 -9.95
C ARG A 140 14.66 -0.91 -10.55
N GLY A 141 13.99 -0.07 -9.76
CA GLY A 141 13.71 1.32 -10.15
C GLY A 141 14.98 2.15 -10.37
N ILE A 142 16.04 1.88 -9.61
CA ILE A 142 17.36 2.50 -9.81
C ILE A 142 18.08 1.89 -11.01
N GLU A 143 18.06 0.57 -11.19
CA GLU A 143 18.66 -0.10 -12.35
C GLU A 143 18.17 0.53 -13.67
N GLY A 144 16.84 0.68 -13.81
CA GLY A 144 16.26 1.28 -15.01
C GLY A 144 16.65 2.75 -15.25
N ILE A 145 16.92 3.54 -14.21
CA ILE A 145 17.31 4.95 -14.37
C ILE A 145 18.81 5.13 -14.61
N VAL A 146 19.64 4.27 -14.01
CA VAL A 146 21.10 4.27 -14.24
C VAL A 146 21.42 3.98 -15.70
N ASP A 147 20.73 3.02 -16.30
CA ASP A 147 20.87 2.69 -17.72
C ASP A 147 20.52 3.90 -18.62
N GLN A 148 19.50 4.65 -18.26
CA GLN A 148 19.10 5.86 -18.99
C GLN A 148 20.10 7.01 -18.81
N ILE A 149 20.66 7.20 -17.62
CA ILE A 149 21.73 8.20 -17.40
C ILE A 149 22.94 7.87 -18.26
N ALA A 150 23.42 6.62 -18.24
CA ALA A 150 24.56 6.19 -19.05
C ALA A 150 24.29 6.43 -20.55
N PHE A 151 23.09 6.08 -21.02
CA PHE A 151 22.70 6.30 -22.41
C PHE A 151 22.67 7.77 -22.83
N GLU A 152 22.12 8.68 -22.01
CA GLU A 152 22.13 10.10 -22.34
C GLU A 152 23.53 10.70 -22.24
N LEU A 153 24.36 10.27 -21.28
CA LEU A 153 25.74 10.71 -21.16
C LEU A 153 26.59 10.33 -22.39
N LEU A 154 26.40 9.13 -22.94
CA LEU A 154 27.11 8.68 -24.15
C LEU A 154 26.87 9.57 -25.38
N LYS A 155 25.72 10.25 -25.45
CA LYS A 155 25.40 11.17 -26.55
C LYS A 155 26.10 12.52 -26.42
N VAL A 156 26.41 12.93 -25.19
CA VAL A 156 26.91 14.29 -24.92
C VAL A 156 28.42 14.32 -24.74
N VAL A 157 29.04 13.30 -24.12
CA VAL A 157 30.48 13.33 -23.85
C VAL A 157 31.33 13.00 -25.08
N GLN A 158 32.54 13.57 -25.15
CA GLN A 158 33.55 13.25 -26.16
C GLN A 158 34.79 12.60 -25.53
N GLY A 159 35.27 11.50 -26.13
CA GLY A 159 36.53 10.85 -25.76
C GLY A 159 36.48 10.00 -24.47
N ARG A 160 35.29 9.79 -23.92
CA ARG A 160 35.04 9.04 -22.67
C ARG A 160 33.94 8.00 -22.77
N GLN A 161 33.50 7.66 -23.98
CA GLN A 161 32.36 6.76 -24.18
C GLN A 161 32.60 5.38 -23.54
N SER A 162 33.76 4.75 -23.84
CA SER A 162 34.14 3.47 -23.23
C SER A 162 34.20 3.54 -21.71
N ASP A 163 34.75 4.63 -21.16
CA ASP A 163 34.86 4.78 -19.70
C ASP A 163 33.47 4.90 -19.04
N ILE A 164 32.49 5.54 -19.70
CA ILE A 164 31.10 5.64 -19.21
C ILE A 164 30.38 4.30 -19.30
N GLU A 165 30.59 3.54 -20.38
CA GLU A 165 30.07 2.18 -20.52
C GLU A 165 30.57 1.30 -19.37
N ASP A 166 31.88 1.30 -19.11
CA ASP A 166 32.50 0.54 -18.02
C ASP A 166 31.91 0.92 -16.64
N GLN A 167 31.71 2.21 -16.39
CA GLN A 167 31.08 2.68 -15.14
C GLN A 167 29.61 2.23 -15.02
N GLY A 168 28.88 2.23 -16.13
CA GLY A 168 27.49 1.75 -16.18
C GLY A 168 27.39 0.26 -15.88
N GLU A 169 28.27 -0.56 -16.47
CA GLU A 169 28.31 -2.01 -16.25
C GLU A 169 28.63 -2.37 -14.79
N LEU A 170 29.65 -1.73 -14.20
CA LEU A 170 30.03 -1.94 -12.80
C LEU A 170 28.86 -1.70 -11.83
N LEU A 171 28.10 -0.63 -12.06
CA LEU A 171 26.96 -0.28 -11.23
C LEU A 171 25.78 -1.24 -11.46
N ARG A 172 25.50 -1.60 -12.72
CA ARG A 172 24.45 -2.56 -13.08
C ARG A 172 24.68 -3.93 -12.42
N ASP A 173 25.91 -4.43 -12.44
CA ASP A 173 26.23 -5.72 -11.83
C ASP A 173 26.01 -5.70 -10.30
N SER A 174 26.40 -4.59 -9.65
CA SER A 174 26.17 -4.39 -8.21
C SER A 174 24.68 -4.33 -7.87
N LEU A 175 23.88 -3.67 -8.72
CA LEU A 175 22.42 -3.60 -8.56
C LEU A 175 21.77 -4.96 -8.73
N LYS A 176 22.17 -5.73 -9.76
CA LYS A 176 21.67 -7.10 -9.97
C LYS A 176 21.94 -8.01 -8.79
N GLU A 177 23.14 -7.94 -8.21
CA GLU A 177 23.46 -8.71 -7.01
C GLU A 177 22.56 -8.31 -5.84
N ALA A 178 22.41 -7.02 -5.58
CA ALA A 178 21.54 -6.52 -4.50
C ALA A 178 20.08 -6.94 -4.70
N ILE A 179 19.53 -6.78 -5.92
CA ILE A 179 18.16 -7.20 -6.27
C ILE A 179 17.99 -8.70 -5.99
N ALA A 180 18.92 -9.53 -6.47
CA ALA A 180 18.85 -10.98 -6.26
C ALA A 180 18.85 -11.37 -4.77
N LYS A 181 19.66 -10.69 -3.94
CA LYS A 181 19.67 -10.92 -2.49
C LYS A 181 18.31 -10.64 -1.84
N TYR A 182 17.66 -9.54 -2.21
CA TYR A 182 16.38 -9.15 -1.61
C TYR A 182 15.18 -9.87 -2.22
N ASP A 183 15.22 -10.24 -3.51
CA ASP A 183 14.23 -11.14 -4.11
C ASP A 183 14.24 -12.54 -3.47
N GLY A 184 15.42 -13.00 -3.06
CA GLY A 184 15.58 -14.28 -2.36
C GLY A 184 14.96 -14.30 -0.96
N LEU A 185 14.65 -13.13 -0.38
CA LEU A 185 14.00 -12.98 0.92
C LEU A 185 12.46 -12.97 0.75
N ASN A 186 11.92 -14.07 0.23
CA ASN A 186 10.48 -14.28 0.13
C ASN A 186 10.01 -15.33 1.14
N TYR A 187 8.83 -15.11 1.74
CA TYR A 187 8.13 -16.11 2.55
C TYR A 187 7.83 -17.34 1.69
N THR A 188 8.74 -18.32 1.70
CA THR A 188 8.44 -19.63 1.12
C THR A 188 7.75 -20.43 2.21
N TYR A 189 6.43 -20.54 2.15
CA TYR A 189 5.74 -21.66 2.77
C TYR A 189 6.43 -22.91 2.24
N ILE A 190 7.04 -23.71 3.12
CA ILE A 190 7.56 -25.03 2.75
C ILE A 190 6.34 -25.91 2.49
N SER A 191 5.78 -25.77 1.29
CA SER A 191 5.04 -26.82 0.61
C SER A 191 6.01 -27.98 0.47
N GLN A 192 5.75 -29.05 1.20
CA GLN A 192 6.45 -30.31 1.02
C GLN A 192 6.46 -30.64 -0.47
N LYS A 193 7.65 -30.79 -1.05
CA LYS A 193 7.83 -31.37 -2.38
C LYS A 193 7.07 -32.69 -2.43
N LYS A 194 5.91 -32.71 -3.09
CA LYS A 194 5.38 -33.92 -3.73
C LYS A 194 6.37 -34.27 -4.83
N VAL A 195 7.33 -35.13 -4.48
CA VAL A 195 8.14 -35.86 -5.46
C VAL A 195 7.15 -36.68 -6.30
N LYS A 196 7.09 -36.37 -7.59
CA LYS A 196 6.38 -37.19 -8.58
C LYS A 196 6.95 -38.60 -8.52
N SER A 197 6.07 -39.56 -8.26
CA SER A 197 6.32 -40.98 -8.45
C SER A 197 6.65 -41.25 -9.92
N GLY A 198 7.78 -41.88 -10.19
CA GLY A 198 8.13 -42.33 -11.53
C GLY A 198 9.50 -42.99 -11.59
N ALA A 199 9.48 -44.32 -11.53
CA ALA A 199 10.49 -45.25 -12.06
C ALA A 199 11.84 -45.43 -11.33
N ASP A 200 11.90 -46.58 -10.67
CA ASP A 200 12.87 -47.67 -10.87
C ASP A 200 14.14 -47.77 -9.99
N HIS A 201 14.29 -48.98 -9.46
CA HIS A 201 15.34 -49.43 -8.57
C HIS A 201 16.62 -49.75 -9.35
N ARG A 202 17.79 -49.27 -8.88
CA ARG A 202 19.04 -50.03 -8.63
C ARG A 202 20.29 -49.12 -8.58
N PHE A 203 21.27 -49.55 -7.77
CA PHE A 203 22.66 -49.06 -7.59
C PHE A 203 22.80 -47.73 -6.82
N LEU A 204 23.66 -47.54 -5.81
CA LEU A 204 24.71 -48.35 -5.15
C LEU A 204 25.04 -47.71 -3.79
N PHE A 205 25.51 -48.54 -2.86
CA PHE A 205 26.03 -48.21 -1.53
C PHE A 205 27.43 -47.56 -1.57
N HIS A 206 27.84 -47.04 -0.39
CA HIS A 206 29.16 -46.52 0.05
C HIS A 206 29.40 -45.05 -0.30
N THR A 207 29.63 -44.11 0.63
CA THR A 207 30.34 -44.08 1.93
C THR A 207 29.64 -43.04 2.82
N GLY A 208 29.51 -43.13 4.15
CA GLY A 208 30.41 -43.74 5.11
C GLY A 208 30.83 -42.69 6.14
N ARG A 209 29.95 -42.44 7.13
CA ARG A 209 30.28 -42.13 8.53
C ARG A 209 31.16 -40.90 8.81
N GLN A 210 30.55 -39.77 9.20
CA GLN A 210 31.10 -38.96 10.30
C GLN A 210 30.13 -38.04 11.09
N GLU A 211 28.81 -38.04 10.86
CA GLU A 211 27.88 -37.16 11.61
C GLU A 211 26.74 -37.89 12.35
N LEU A 212 27.00 -39.10 12.86
CA LEU A 212 26.03 -39.91 13.61
C LEU A 212 26.33 -40.03 15.11
N ARG A 213 26.96 -39.02 15.71
CA ARG A 213 27.22 -38.98 17.16
C ARG A 213 26.69 -37.76 17.93
N GLN A 214 25.96 -36.84 17.29
CA GLN A 214 25.22 -35.78 18.00
C GLN A 214 23.68 -35.92 17.92
N ARG A 215 23.15 -36.88 17.17
CA ARG A 215 21.69 -37.12 17.04
C ARG A 215 21.04 -37.97 18.14
N ARG A 216 21.79 -38.42 19.15
CA ARG A 216 21.27 -39.28 20.24
C ARG A 216 20.92 -38.57 21.55
N THR A 217 21.07 -37.24 21.63
CA THR A 217 20.62 -36.44 22.78
C THR A 217 19.35 -35.64 22.49
N PHE A 218 18.91 -35.57 21.23
CA PHE A 218 17.73 -34.78 20.81
C PHE A 218 16.43 -35.61 20.67
N HIS A 219 16.50 -36.94 20.77
CA HIS A 219 15.35 -37.84 20.57
C HIS A 219 14.80 -38.45 21.88
N ARG A 220 15.20 -37.92 23.04
CA ARG A 220 14.71 -38.34 24.37
C ARG A 220 13.98 -37.24 25.15
N LEU A 221 13.65 -36.12 24.51
CA LEU A 221 12.88 -35.01 25.10
C LEU A 221 11.50 -34.79 24.44
N PHE A 222 11.09 -35.62 23.47
CA PHE A 222 9.81 -35.47 22.77
C PHE A 222 8.99 -36.75 22.65
N THR A 223 8.99 -37.56 23.70
CA THR A 223 7.89 -38.50 23.99
C THR A 223 7.65 -38.49 25.50
N ALA A 224 6.39 -38.37 25.90
CA ALA A 224 5.88 -38.24 27.28
C ALA A 224 5.92 -36.83 27.92
N ARG A 225 5.13 -35.91 27.36
CA ARG A 225 4.23 -35.06 28.16
C ARG A 225 3.03 -34.67 27.30
N TRP A 226 2.02 -35.53 27.31
CA TRP A 226 0.67 -35.21 26.88
C TRP A 226 0.18 -34.13 27.85
N PHE A 227 0.38 -32.85 27.50
CA PHE A 227 -0.43 -31.79 28.10
C PHE A 227 -1.85 -32.05 27.60
N PRO A 228 -2.87 -32.18 28.47
CA PRO A 228 -4.23 -32.10 28.00
C PRO A 228 -4.34 -30.79 27.20
N MET A 229 -4.82 -30.87 25.96
CA MET A 229 -5.38 -29.68 25.33
C MET A 229 -6.34 -29.10 26.38
N PRO A 230 -6.30 -27.78 26.67
CA PRO A 230 -7.38 -27.20 27.45
C PRO A 230 -8.65 -27.65 26.75
N ALA A 231 -9.53 -28.32 27.50
CA ALA A 231 -10.87 -28.63 27.01
C ALA A 231 -11.37 -27.33 26.39
N PHE A 232 -11.69 -27.36 25.10
CA PHE A 232 -12.30 -26.22 24.44
C PHE A 232 -13.54 -25.93 25.26
N ASP A 233 -13.50 -24.85 26.02
CA ASP A 233 -14.61 -24.46 26.85
C ASP A 233 -15.77 -24.18 25.89
N ARG A 234 -16.77 -25.06 25.90
CA ARG A 234 -17.99 -24.92 25.11
C ARG A 234 -18.89 -23.79 25.64
N SER A 235 -18.39 -22.90 26.51
CA SER A 235 -19.18 -21.85 27.16
C SER A 235 -18.87 -20.40 26.72
N SER A 236 -17.86 -20.12 25.88
CA SER A 236 -17.83 -18.83 25.15
C SER A 236 -18.47 -19.01 23.78
N ALA A 237 -19.78 -18.75 23.68
CA ALA A 237 -20.42 -18.62 22.37
C ALA A 237 -19.60 -17.63 21.51
N MET A 238 -19.12 -18.06 20.34
CA MET A 238 -18.47 -17.16 19.39
C MET A 238 -19.44 -16.01 19.11
N LYS A 239 -19.05 -14.80 19.48
CA LYS A 239 -19.92 -13.63 19.44
C LYS A 239 -20.19 -13.24 17.98
N ASN A 240 -21.47 -13.14 17.62
CA ASN A 240 -21.88 -12.65 16.31
C ASN A 240 -21.38 -11.20 16.10
N THR A 241 -20.71 -10.93 14.98
CA THR A 241 -20.21 -9.60 14.64
C THR A 241 -21.09 -8.96 13.57
N ILE A 242 -21.57 -7.75 13.84
CA ILE A 242 -22.53 -7.05 12.98
C ILE A 242 -21.84 -5.98 12.13
N TYR A 243 -21.88 -6.15 10.80
CA TYR A 243 -21.32 -5.23 9.82
C TYR A 243 -22.43 -4.52 9.04
N VAL A 244 -22.29 -3.21 8.85
CA VAL A 244 -23.08 -2.45 7.87
C VAL A 244 -22.13 -2.02 6.75
N VAL A 245 -22.46 -2.33 5.50
CA VAL A 245 -21.64 -1.98 4.32
C VAL A 245 -22.48 -1.17 3.35
N THR A 246 -22.13 0.10 3.13
CA THR A 246 -22.87 0.90 2.14
C THR A 246 -22.39 0.62 0.71
N GLY A 247 -23.31 0.49 -0.25
CA GLY A 247 -22.98 0.21 -1.65
C GLY A 247 -22.44 -1.20 -1.87
N GLY A 248 -23.14 -2.21 -1.33
CA GLY A 248 -22.68 -3.59 -1.26
C GLY A 248 -22.83 -4.42 -2.55
N ASN A 249 -23.45 -3.90 -3.62
CA ASN A 249 -23.78 -4.70 -4.81
C ASN A 249 -22.71 -4.74 -5.91
N LYS A 250 -21.71 -3.85 -5.90
CA LYS A 250 -20.68 -3.77 -6.95
C LYS A 250 -19.29 -3.44 -6.39
N GLY A 251 -18.26 -3.72 -7.20
CA GLY A 251 -16.87 -3.32 -6.93
C GLY A 251 -16.35 -3.80 -5.57
N ILE A 252 -15.67 -2.91 -4.85
CA ILE A 252 -15.09 -3.19 -3.52
C ILE A 252 -16.18 -3.58 -2.51
N GLY A 253 -17.33 -2.88 -2.51
CA GLY A 253 -18.44 -3.19 -1.61
C GLY A 253 -18.96 -4.61 -1.75
N LEU A 254 -19.10 -5.11 -3.00
CA LEU A 254 -19.47 -6.51 -3.25
C LEU A 254 -18.41 -7.47 -2.73
N GLY A 255 -17.13 -7.19 -2.98
CA GLY A 255 -16.04 -8.00 -2.47
C GLY A 255 -16.04 -8.08 -0.94
N LEU A 256 -16.27 -6.95 -0.26
CA LEU A 256 -16.39 -6.89 1.20
C LEU A 256 -17.57 -7.74 1.70
N VAL A 257 -18.76 -7.61 1.09
CA VAL A 257 -19.93 -8.42 1.45
C VAL A 257 -19.63 -9.91 1.27
N LYS A 258 -19.04 -10.32 0.14
CA LYS A 258 -18.65 -11.72 -0.10
C LYS A 258 -17.66 -12.21 0.96
N GLY A 259 -16.58 -11.46 1.20
CA GLY A 259 -15.55 -11.83 2.16
C GLY A 259 -16.09 -11.96 3.58
N LEU A 260 -16.92 -11.02 4.02
CA LEU A 260 -17.54 -11.05 5.34
C LEU A 260 -18.51 -12.22 5.50
N LEU A 261 -19.33 -12.53 4.49
CA LEU A 261 -20.29 -13.64 4.55
C LEU A 261 -19.64 -15.02 4.67
N THR A 262 -18.36 -15.18 4.26
CA THR A 262 -17.62 -16.44 4.43
C THR A 262 -17.14 -16.67 5.87
N ARG A 263 -17.11 -15.62 6.71
CA ARG A 263 -16.74 -15.73 8.13
C ARG A 263 -17.89 -16.35 8.90
N PRO A 264 -17.65 -17.18 9.93
CA PRO A 264 -18.72 -17.67 10.80
C PRO A 264 -19.20 -16.56 11.75
N PHE A 265 -20.40 -16.69 12.29
CA PHE A 265 -21.01 -15.76 13.25
C PHE A 265 -20.90 -14.30 12.79
N THR A 266 -21.35 -14.03 11.56
CA THR A 266 -21.26 -12.70 10.94
C THR A 266 -22.59 -12.31 10.31
N THR A 267 -23.18 -11.22 10.79
CA THR A 267 -24.34 -10.60 10.14
C THR A 267 -23.88 -9.39 9.33
N VAL A 268 -24.21 -9.38 8.04
CA VAL A 268 -23.91 -8.28 7.12
C VAL A 268 -25.21 -7.58 6.74
N ILE A 269 -25.29 -6.27 6.94
CA ILE A 269 -26.34 -5.40 6.43
C ILE A 269 -25.75 -4.62 5.25
N ALA A 270 -26.06 -5.05 4.04
CA ALA A 270 -25.53 -4.44 2.82
C ALA A 270 -26.54 -3.40 2.29
N SER A 271 -26.12 -2.14 2.20
CA SER A 271 -26.95 -1.11 1.58
C SER A 271 -26.83 -1.14 0.06
N VAL A 272 -27.97 -0.98 -0.62
CA VAL A 272 -28.05 -0.88 -2.08
C VAL A 272 -29.07 0.20 -2.45
N ARG A 273 -28.99 0.73 -3.66
CA ARG A 273 -29.79 1.90 -4.05
C ARG A 273 -31.28 1.60 -4.18
N ASN A 274 -31.62 0.44 -4.74
CA ASN A 274 -32.96 0.07 -5.18
C ASN A 274 -33.09 -1.45 -5.31
N GLU A 275 -34.29 -1.93 -5.60
CA GLU A 275 -34.61 -3.36 -5.72
C GLU A 275 -33.82 -4.07 -6.83
N GLU A 276 -33.55 -3.40 -7.95
CA GLU A 276 -32.71 -3.96 -9.02
C GLU A 276 -31.27 -4.23 -8.51
N SER A 277 -30.74 -3.30 -7.72
CA SER A 277 -29.43 -3.44 -7.08
C SER A 277 -29.43 -4.52 -6.00
N ALA A 278 -30.57 -4.73 -5.31
CA ALA A 278 -30.76 -5.81 -4.36
C ALA A 278 -30.71 -7.18 -5.06
N ALA A 279 -31.51 -7.36 -6.11
CA ALA A 279 -31.52 -8.59 -6.91
C ALA A 279 -30.15 -8.90 -7.51
N SER A 280 -29.42 -7.87 -7.97
CA SER A 280 -28.04 -8.01 -8.45
C SER A 280 -27.08 -8.48 -7.35
N LEU A 281 -27.23 -8.01 -6.12
CA LEU A 281 -26.41 -8.45 -4.98
C LEU A 281 -26.71 -9.92 -4.66
N GLU A 282 -27.99 -10.28 -4.53
CA GLU A 282 -28.42 -11.66 -4.24
C GLU A 282 -27.88 -12.65 -5.27
N SER A 283 -28.02 -12.33 -6.56
CA SER A 283 -27.46 -13.15 -7.64
C SER A 283 -25.94 -13.28 -7.52
N ALA A 284 -25.24 -12.17 -7.26
CA ALA A 284 -23.77 -12.16 -7.20
C ALA A 284 -23.22 -12.97 -6.01
N ILE A 285 -23.98 -13.15 -4.93
CA ILE A 285 -23.56 -13.92 -3.76
C ILE A 285 -24.06 -15.38 -3.78
N GLY A 286 -24.79 -15.81 -4.80
CA GLY A 286 -25.38 -17.14 -4.88
C GLY A 286 -24.37 -18.29 -4.73
N ASP A 287 -23.15 -18.09 -5.22
CA ASP A 287 -22.06 -19.07 -5.14
C ASP A 287 -21.19 -18.94 -3.87
N VAL A 288 -21.50 -18.00 -2.98
CA VAL A 288 -20.72 -17.78 -1.76
C VAL A 288 -21.09 -18.83 -0.73
N ARG A 289 -20.13 -19.68 -0.35
CA ARG A 289 -20.27 -20.57 0.81
C ARG A 289 -20.24 -19.74 2.09
N LYS A 290 -21.42 -19.46 2.64
CA LYS A 290 -21.58 -18.71 3.90
C LYS A 290 -20.93 -19.48 5.05
N GLY A 291 -20.32 -18.73 5.97
CA GLY A 291 -19.85 -19.27 7.23
C GLY A 291 -21.03 -19.69 8.14
N ASP A 292 -20.74 -20.52 9.13
CA ASP A 292 -21.74 -20.99 10.08
C ASP A 292 -22.42 -19.79 10.77
N SER A 293 -23.75 -19.78 10.81
CA SER A 293 -24.53 -18.69 11.42
C SER A 293 -24.26 -17.29 10.84
N SER A 294 -23.93 -17.21 9.55
CA SER A 294 -23.76 -15.93 8.85
C SER A 294 -24.95 -15.58 7.97
N GLU A 295 -25.34 -14.31 8.05
CA GLU A 295 -26.61 -13.80 7.53
C GLU A 295 -26.40 -12.51 6.74
N LEU A 296 -27.26 -12.28 5.74
CA LEU A 296 -27.29 -11.05 4.95
C LEU A 296 -28.66 -10.40 5.11
N HIS A 297 -28.68 -9.10 5.40
CA HIS A 297 -29.83 -8.22 5.27
C HIS A 297 -29.53 -7.18 4.19
N ILE A 298 -30.52 -6.88 3.35
CA ILE A 298 -30.40 -5.86 2.31
C ILE A 298 -31.14 -4.61 2.76
N MET A 299 -30.43 -3.49 2.81
CA MET A 299 -30.98 -2.19 3.22
C MET A 299 -31.08 -1.27 2.01
N LEU A 300 -32.30 -0.86 1.65
CA LEU A 300 -32.49 0.09 0.56
C LEU A 300 -32.15 1.49 1.02
N LEU A 301 -31.17 2.12 0.38
CA LEU A 301 -30.71 3.46 0.72
C LEU A 301 -30.11 4.14 -0.52
N ASP A 302 -30.79 5.19 -1.00
CA ASP A 302 -30.35 6.02 -2.12
C ASP A 302 -29.58 7.24 -1.60
N PHE A 303 -28.42 7.49 -2.21
CA PHE A 303 -27.53 8.61 -1.88
C PHE A 303 -27.61 9.75 -2.90
N THR A 304 -28.43 9.63 -3.95
CA THR A 304 -28.65 10.70 -4.94
C THR A 304 -29.03 12.03 -4.27
N LYS A 305 -29.74 11.94 -3.14
CA LYS A 305 -29.82 12.96 -2.11
C LYS A 305 -29.45 12.31 -0.80
N ALA A 306 -28.73 13.02 0.06
CA ALA A 306 -28.32 12.48 1.33
C ALA A 306 -29.58 12.17 2.17
N PRO A 307 -29.77 10.92 2.61
CA PRO A 307 -30.90 10.58 3.45
C PRO A 307 -30.77 11.28 4.80
N THR A 308 -31.89 11.60 5.45
CA THR A 308 -31.83 12.08 6.83
C THR A 308 -31.39 10.93 7.76
N PRO A 309 -30.78 11.22 8.93
CA PRO A 309 -30.43 10.18 9.91
C PRO A 309 -31.62 9.30 10.32
N SER A 310 -32.84 9.88 10.38
CA SER A 310 -34.07 9.14 10.67
C SER A 310 -34.45 8.16 9.55
N ALA A 311 -34.31 8.57 8.28
CA ALA A 311 -34.58 7.69 7.14
C ALA A 311 -33.57 6.54 7.06
N VAL A 312 -32.30 6.79 7.40
CA VAL A 312 -31.28 5.72 7.54
C VAL A 312 -31.71 4.72 8.62
N ARG A 313 -32.15 5.22 9.78
CA ARG A 313 -32.58 4.37 10.89
C ARG A 313 -33.80 3.52 10.52
N GLU A 314 -34.81 4.12 9.88
CA GLU A 314 -36.00 3.42 9.38
C GLU A 314 -35.64 2.32 8.37
N ALA A 315 -34.76 2.62 7.40
CA ALA A 315 -34.30 1.64 6.43
C ALA A 315 -33.55 0.48 7.09
N PHE A 316 -32.75 0.75 8.12
CA PHE A 316 -32.06 -0.28 8.89
C PHE A 316 -33.04 -1.15 9.68
N ASP A 317 -33.99 -0.55 10.39
CA ASP A 317 -34.98 -1.26 11.19
C ASP A 317 -35.89 -2.13 10.29
N LEU A 318 -36.24 -1.65 9.10
CA LEU A 318 -36.97 -2.42 8.08
C LEU A 318 -36.15 -3.62 7.58
N ALA A 319 -34.91 -3.39 7.15
CA ALA A 319 -34.04 -4.43 6.59
C ALA A 319 -33.73 -5.55 7.60
N THR A 320 -33.65 -5.21 8.87
CA THR A 320 -33.31 -6.13 9.96
C THR A 320 -34.54 -6.65 10.70
N SER A 321 -35.75 -6.24 10.30
CA SER A 321 -36.98 -6.48 11.06
C SER A 321 -36.85 -6.11 12.55
N SER A 322 -36.07 -5.06 12.84
CA SER A 322 -35.71 -4.60 14.18
C SER A 322 -35.05 -5.66 15.08
N ALA A 323 -34.53 -6.76 14.51
CA ALA A 323 -33.91 -7.85 15.26
C ALA A 323 -32.48 -7.53 15.72
N ILE A 324 -31.85 -6.50 15.14
CA ILE A 324 -30.46 -6.12 15.40
C ILE A 324 -30.44 -4.84 16.25
N ASP A 325 -29.88 -4.93 17.45
CA ASP A 325 -29.86 -3.83 18.41
C ASP A 325 -28.46 -3.23 18.64
N ARG A 326 -27.46 -3.73 17.90
CA ARG A 326 -26.05 -3.32 17.98
C ARG A 326 -25.39 -3.38 16.60
N ILE A 327 -24.46 -2.46 16.34
CA ILE A 327 -23.55 -2.50 15.19
C ILE A 327 -22.11 -2.48 15.69
N ASP A 328 -21.27 -3.37 15.16
CA ASP A 328 -19.84 -3.43 15.49
C ASP A 328 -18.99 -2.65 14.50
N VAL A 329 -19.31 -2.75 13.20
CA VAL A 329 -18.53 -2.11 12.15
C VAL A 329 -19.46 -1.46 11.13
N LEU A 330 -19.31 -0.15 10.91
CA LEU A 330 -19.93 0.57 9.81
C LEU A 330 -18.86 0.87 8.75
N ILE A 331 -18.99 0.28 7.57
CA ILE A 331 -18.14 0.50 6.40
C ILE A 331 -18.86 1.44 5.43
N ALA A 332 -18.47 2.71 5.43
CA ALA A 332 -18.92 3.71 4.48
C ALA A 332 -18.15 3.56 3.15
N ASN A 333 -18.66 2.69 2.27
CA ASN A 333 -18.07 2.35 0.98
C ASN A 333 -18.77 2.99 -0.23
N ALA A 334 -20.08 3.22 -0.16
CA ALA A 334 -20.84 3.81 -1.27
C ALA A 334 -20.22 5.15 -1.70
N ALA A 335 -19.98 5.28 -3.00
CA ALA A 335 -19.39 6.46 -3.59
C ALA A 335 -19.83 6.62 -5.05
N ALA A 336 -19.69 7.84 -5.56
CA ALA A 336 -19.75 8.17 -6.98
C ALA A 336 -18.45 8.83 -7.44
N VAL A 337 -18.22 8.80 -8.74
CA VAL A 337 -17.19 9.58 -9.45
C VAL A 337 -17.87 10.46 -10.48
N CYS A 338 -17.25 11.58 -10.82
CA CYS A 338 -17.64 12.45 -11.94
C CYS A 338 -16.54 12.47 -12.99
N THR A 339 -16.84 13.13 -14.12
CA THR A 339 -15.85 13.50 -15.13
C THR A 339 -14.69 14.23 -14.47
N THR A 340 -13.47 13.87 -14.88
CA THR A 340 -12.25 14.52 -14.41
C THR A 340 -12.16 15.90 -15.03
N SER A 341 -11.93 16.93 -14.22
CA SER A 341 -11.78 18.30 -14.70
C SER A 341 -10.71 19.04 -13.90
N PRO A 342 -10.00 20.00 -14.53
CA PRO A 342 -9.16 20.95 -13.81
C PRO A 342 -9.97 21.73 -12.77
N VAL A 343 -9.34 22.04 -11.64
CA VAL A 343 -9.97 22.82 -10.55
C VAL A 343 -10.51 24.16 -11.06
N ALA A 344 -9.78 24.83 -11.95
CA ALA A 344 -10.18 26.12 -12.54
C ALA A 344 -11.47 26.07 -13.36
N SER A 345 -11.89 24.88 -13.80
CA SER A 345 -13.10 24.65 -14.60
C SER A 345 -14.13 23.78 -13.88
N LEU A 346 -13.94 23.53 -12.58
CA LEU A 346 -14.80 22.63 -11.82
C LEU A 346 -16.17 23.28 -11.58
N SER A 347 -17.25 22.57 -11.92
CA SER A 347 -18.61 23.10 -11.74
C SER A 347 -19.06 22.99 -10.28
N ALA A 348 -19.85 23.97 -9.84
CA ALA A 348 -20.49 23.92 -8.53
C ALA A 348 -21.51 22.77 -8.41
N GLU A 349 -22.09 22.34 -9.53
CA GLU A 349 -23.02 21.22 -9.58
C GLU A 349 -22.31 19.89 -9.31
N ASP A 350 -21.17 19.64 -9.96
CA ASP A 350 -20.34 18.45 -9.70
C ASP A 350 -19.89 18.40 -8.24
N LEU A 351 -19.48 19.55 -7.68
CA LEU A 351 -19.13 19.65 -6.26
C LEU A 351 -20.30 19.29 -5.35
N ARG A 352 -21.48 19.89 -5.56
CA ARG A 352 -22.67 19.57 -4.74
C ARG A 352 -23.04 18.09 -4.84
N ASN A 353 -23.09 17.54 -6.05
CA ASN A 353 -23.45 16.15 -6.29
C ASN A 353 -22.47 15.18 -5.60
N LEU A 354 -21.16 15.41 -5.73
CA LEU A 354 -20.17 14.50 -5.16
C LEU A 354 -20.04 14.67 -3.64
N PHE A 355 -20.23 15.87 -3.10
CA PHE A 355 -20.33 16.06 -1.65
C PHE A 355 -21.57 15.37 -1.07
N GLU A 356 -22.71 15.43 -1.75
CA GLU A 356 -23.93 14.76 -1.34
C GLU A 356 -23.70 13.26 -1.13
N ILE A 357 -23.08 12.61 -2.12
CA ILE A 357 -22.87 11.15 -2.14
C ILE A 357 -21.66 10.72 -1.30
N ASN A 358 -20.51 11.37 -1.45
CA ASN A 358 -19.24 10.89 -0.91
C ASN A 358 -18.91 11.46 0.48
N THR A 359 -19.60 12.51 0.94
CA THR A 359 -19.28 13.21 2.19
C THR A 359 -20.49 13.28 3.12
N ILE A 360 -21.60 13.86 2.66
CA ILE A 360 -22.79 14.10 3.48
C ILE A 360 -23.50 12.78 3.77
N SER A 361 -23.72 11.93 2.76
CA SER A 361 -24.40 10.63 2.96
C SER A 361 -23.67 9.72 3.97
N PRO A 362 -22.34 9.51 3.91
CA PRO A 362 -21.61 8.79 4.97
C PRO A 362 -21.83 9.36 6.37
N LEU A 363 -21.86 10.68 6.52
CA LEU A 363 -22.13 11.33 7.81
C LEU A 363 -23.57 11.07 8.28
N MET A 364 -24.56 11.19 7.39
CA MET A 364 -25.95 10.91 7.73
C MET A 364 -26.16 9.45 8.13
N VAL A 365 -25.48 8.52 7.46
CA VAL A 365 -25.51 7.11 7.83
C VAL A 365 -24.90 6.87 9.21
N PHE A 366 -23.73 7.45 9.47
CA PHE A 366 -23.12 7.39 10.79
C PHE A 366 -24.06 7.93 11.87
N GLN A 367 -24.66 9.11 11.66
CA GLN A 367 -25.59 9.73 12.61
C GLN A 367 -26.84 8.89 12.87
N GLY A 368 -27.44 8.31 11.81
CA GLY A 368 -28.64 7.48 11.92
C GLY A 368 -28.40 6.18 12.69
N LEU A 369 -27.20 5.62 12.57
CA LEU A 369 -26.82 4.35 13.17
C LEU A 369 -26.03 4.50 14.48
N TRP A 370 -25.66 5.72 14.87
CA TRP A 370 -24.79 5.98 16.02
C TRP A 370 -25.31 5.39 17.33
N SER A 371 -26.62 5.47 17.57
CA SER A 371 -27.25 4.91 18.77
C SER A 371 -27.09 3.38 18.88
N LEU A 372 -26.96 2.67 17.76
CA LEU A 372 -26.70 1.23 17.71
C LEU A 372 -25.20 0.91 17.83
N MET A 373 -24.34 1.79 17.32
CA MET A 373 -22.88 1.66 17.41
C MET A 373 -22.36 1.94 18.83
N ASN A 374 -22.88 2.98 19.48
CA ASN A 374 -22.41 3.48 20.78
C ASN A 374 -23.09 2.79 21.99
N LYS A 375 -23.61 1.57 21.80
CA LYS A 375 -24.11 0.75 22.90
C LYS A 375 -22.95 0.37 23.83
N PRO A 376 -23.17 0.27 25.17
CA PRO A 376 -22.16 -0.22 26.10
C PRO A 376 -21.60 -1.58 25.66
N ARG A 377 -20.30 -1.77 25.84
CA ARG A 377 -19.55 -2.98 25.49
C ARG A 377 -18.92 -3.57 26.74
N ALA A 378 -18.66 -4.88 26.74
CA ALA A 378 -18.03 -5.51 27.89
C ALA A 378 -16.59 -5.00 28.05
N THR A 379 -16.07 -5.00 29.28
CA THR A 379 -14.71 -4.54 29.56
C THR A 379 -13.70 -5.33 28.73
N GLY A 380 -12.85 -4.62 27.98
CA GLY A 380 -11.86 -5.23 27.09
C GLY A 380 -12.35 -5.54 25.68
N GLU A 381 -13.65 -5.38 25.37
CA GLU A 381 -14.12 -5.41 23.99
C GLU A 381 -13.69 -4.14 23.25
N PRO A 382 -13.23 -4.27 21.98
CA PRO A 382 -12.92 -3.10 21.18
C PRO A 382 -14.18 -2.26 20.93
N GLY A 383 -13.98 -0.96 20.85
CA GLY A 383 -15.03 -0.01 20.50
C GLY A 383 -15.61 -0.25 19.09
N PRO A 384 -16.78 0.34 18.77
CA PRO A 384 -17.33 0.25 17.42
C PRO A 384 -16.37 0.87 16.39
N LYS A 385 -16.41 0.37 15.15
CA LYS A 385 -15.54 0.81 14.07
C LYS A 385 -16.34 1.59 13.02
N PHE A 386 -15.88 2.79 12.66
CA PHE A 386 -16.33 3.53 11.49
C PHE A 386 -15.20 3.53 10.46
N ILE A 387 -15.41 2.85 9.33
CA ILE A 387 -14.42 2.65 8.28
C ILE A 387 -14.90 3.35 7.03
N ALA A 388 -14.25 4.45 6.65
CA ALA A 388 -14.56 5.17 5.44
C ALA A 388 -13.65 4.70 4.30
N ILE A 389 -14.21 4.15 3.22
CA ILE A 389 -13.43 3.85 2.01
C ILE A 389 -13.17 5.16 1.28
N SER A 390 -11.95 5.66 1.43
CA SER A 390 -11.45 6.91 0.86
C SER A 390 -10.64 6.63 -0.41
N SER A 391 -9.71 7.53 -0.74
CA SER A 391 -8.85 7.45 -1.93
C SER A 391 -7.59 8.28 -1.71
N ILE A 392 -6.48 7.92 -2.36
CA ILE A 392 -5.27 8.77 -2.46
C ILE A 392 -5.64 10.22 -2.85
N LEU A 393 -6.65 10.40 -3.70
CA LEU A 393 -7.12 11.72 -4.14
C LEU A 393 -7.81 12.54 -3.06
N GLY A 394 -8.12 11.93 -1.91
CA GLY A 394 -8.56 12.63 -0.71
C GLY A 394 -7.42 13.21 0.10
N SER A 395 -6.15 12.91 -0.24
CA SER A 395 -4.99 13.52 0.40
C SER A 395 -4.64 14.86 -0.22
N ILE A 396 -4.50 15.87 0.63
CA ILE A 396 -4.02 17.19 0.23
C ILE A 396 -2.49 17.17 0.14
N GLU A 397 -1.81 16.45 1.04
CA GLU A 397 -0.35 16.41 1.09
C GLU A 397 0.26 15.49 0.03
N LEU A 398 -0.39 14.35 -0.26
CA LEU A 398 0.04 13.41 -1.31
C LEU A 398 -0.58 13.75 -2.68
N PHE A 399 -1.09 14.97 -2.85
CA PHE A 399 -1.68 15.43 -4.10
C PHE A 399 -0.63 15.41 -5.22
N ASP A 400 -0.75 14.43 -6.10
CA ASP A 400 -0.11 14.42 -7.41
C ASP A 400 -1.07 15.13 -8.36
N ALA A 401 -0.62 16.12 -9.15
CA ALA A 401 -1.43 17.15 -9.84
C ALA A 401 -2.38 16.64 -10.96
N VAL A 402 -3.03 15.51 -10.72
CA VAL A 402 -4.00 14.82 -11.55
C VAL A 402 -5.35 15.56 -11.46
N PRO A 403 -6.05 15.79 -12.58
CA PRO A 403 -7.38 16.38 -12.57
C PRO A 403 -8.38 15.44 -11.89
N SER A 404 -8.57 15.58 -10.57
CA SER A 404 -9.50 14.75 -9.79
C SER A 404 -10.95 15.24 -9.84
N GLY A 405 -11.22 16.41 -10.45
CA GLY A 405 -12.53 17.05 -10.43
C GLY A 405 -13.08 17.21 -9.00
N ALA A 406 -14.40 17.05 -8.84
CA ALA A 406 -15.07 17.12 -7.54
C ALA A 406 -14.80 15.90 -6.63
N TYR A 407 -14.29 14.80 -7.20
CA TYR A 407 -14.06 13.57 -6.43
C TYR A 407 -13.01 13.76 -5.33
N GLY A 408 -11.85 14.33 -5.66
CA GLY A 408 -10.77 14.59 -4.69
C GLY A 408 -11.24 15.41 -3.49
N PRO A 409 -11.81 16.63 -3.70
CA PRO A 409 -12.39 17.44 -2.63
C PRO A 409 -13.43 16.71 -1.76
N SER A 410 -14.31 15.89 -2.37
CA SER A 410 -15.30 15.11 -1.61
C SER A 410 -14.66 14.05 -0.70
N LYS A 411 -13.56 13.41 -1.14
CA LYS A 411 -12.81 12.44 -0.35
C LYS A 411 -11.95 13.12 0.73
N ALA A 412 -11.39 14.29 0.45
CA ALA A 412 -10.71 15.10 1.46
C ALA A 412 -11.66 15.57 2.57
N ALA A 413 -12.89 15.96 2.21
CA ALA A 413 -13.92 16.29 3.20
C ALA A 413 -14.33 15.07 4.04
N LEU A 414 -14.48 13.90 3.42
CA LEU A 414 -14.74 12.63 4.14
C LEU A 414 -13.58 12.29 5.11
N ASN A 415 -12.34 12.46 4.67
CA ASN A 415 -11.13 12.29 5.48
C ASN A 415 -11.15 13.19 6.72
N TRP A 416 -11.55 14.45 6.56
CA TRP A 416 -11.70 15.38 7.69
C TRP A 416 -12.76 14.89 8.69
N LEU A 417 -13.92 14.42 8.21
CA LEU A 417 -14.97 13.87 9.08
C LEU A 417 -14.49 12.66 9.88
N VAL A 418 -13.73 11.75 9.26
CA VAL A 418 -13.12 10.60 9.95
C VAL A 418 -12.27 11.05 11.14
N LYS A 419 -11.40 12.04 10.92
CA LYS A 419 -10.52 12.59 11.96
C LYS A 419 -11.31 13.30 13.06
N GLY A 420 -12.33 14.07 12.69
CA GLY A 420 -13.25 14.72 13.64
C GLY A 420 -13.98 13.71 14.52
N LEU A 421 -14.54 12.64 13.93
CA LEU A 421 -15.24 11.59 14.67
C LEU A 421 -14.33 10.87 15.66
N HIS A 422 -13.07 10.60 15.30
CA HIS A 422 -12.08 10.03 16.23
C HIS A 422 -11.84 10.96 17.44
N ALA A 423 -11.63 12.25 17.18
CA ALA A 423 -11.31 13.23 18.21
C ALA A 423 -12.49 13.50 19.17
N GLN A 424 -13.72 13.37 18.68
CA GLN A 424 -14.95 13.69 19.42
C GLN A 424 -15.55 12.50 20.18
N ASN A 425 -15.11 11.26 19.88
CA ASN A 425 -15.70 10.06 20.45
C ASN A 425 -14.62 9.14 21.03
N GLU A 426 -14.53 9.05 22.35
CA GLU A 426 -13.48 8.31 23.08
C GLU A 426 -13.48 6.81 22.83
N ASN A 427 -14.63 6.23 22.47
CA ASN A 427 -14.74 4.79 22.26
C ASN A 427 -14.84 4.40 20.79
N LEU A 428 -14.86 5.35 19.84
CA LEU A 428 -15.00 5.07 18.42
C LEU A 428 -13.64 4.83 17.75
N ILE A 429 -13.52 3.76 16.98
CA ILE A 429 -12.39 3.53 16.09
C ILE A 429 -12.79 4.04 14.69
N SER A 430 -12.45 5.28 14.38
CA SER A 430 -12.72 5.91 13.08
C SER A 430 -11.48 5.88 12.19
N VAL A 431 -11.55 5.31 10.98
CA VAL A 431 -10.40 5.12 10.06
C VAL A 431 -10.82 5.45 8.62
N ALA A 432 -9.95 6.15 7.89
CA ALA A 432 -10.08 6.34 6.44
C ALA A 432 -9.16 5.34 5.75
N VAL A 433 -9.65 4.60 4.75
CA VAL A 433 -8.89 3.56 4.06
C VAL A 433 -8.80 3.88 2.57
N ASN A 434 -7.59 4.01 2.03
CA ASN A 434 -7.37 3.99 0.59
C ASN A 434 -7.25 2.53 0.12
N PRO A 435 -8.17 2.04 -0.73
CA PRO A 435 -8.16 0.67 -1.20
C PRO A 435 -7.18 0.43 -2.36
N GLY A 436 -6.54 1.48 -2.88
CA GLY A 436 -5.72 1.44 -4.10
C GLY A 436 -6.50 1.84 -5.36
N PHE A 437 -5.85 1.76 -6.52
CA PHE A 437 -6.49 2.03 -7.81
C PHE A 437 -6.93 0.71 -8.45
N ILE A 438 -8.20 0.35 -8.21
CA ILE A 438 -8.70 -1.03 -8.38
C ILE A 438 -9.56 -1.17 -9.64
N ARG A 439 -9.44 -2.33 -10.31
CA ARG A 439 -10.20 -2.71 -11.51
C ARG A 439 -11.67 -2.99 -11.18
N THR A 440 -12.40 -1.90 -10.95
CA THR A 440 -13.86 -1.84 -10.85
C THR A 440 -14.38 -0.98 -11.99
N SER A 441 -15.69 -0.99 -12.27
CA SER A 441 -16.25 -0.08 -13.28
C SER A 441 -15.92 1.40 -13.01
N MET A 442 -15.83 1.80 -11.73
CA MET A 442 -15.41 3.14 -11.32
C MET A 442 -13.93 3.41 -11.59
N GLY A 443 -13.06 2.44 -11.27
CA GLY A 443 -11.62 2.54 -11.52
C GLY A 443 -11.28 2.56 -13.01
N GLU A 444 -11.93 1.70 -13.81
CA GLU A 444 -11.78 1.68 -15.26
C GLU A 444 -12.27 2.98 -15.91
N TYR A 445 -13.38 3.53 -15.43
CA TYR A 445 -13.87 4.84 -15.88
C TYR A 445 -12.80 5.92 -15.65
N ALA A 446 -12.26 6.01 -14.42
CA ALA A 446 -11.23 6.99 -14.10
C ALA A 446 -9.94 6.76 -14.90
N ALA A 447 -9.52 5.50 -15.09
CA ALA A 447 -8.35 5.16 -15.89
C ALA A 447 -8.49 5.65 -17.33
N ARG A 448 -9.66 5.46 -17.96
CA ARG A 448 -9.92 5.98 -19.32
C ARG A 448 -9.88 7.50 -19.38
N GLN A 449 -10.43 8.19 -18.37
CA GLN A 449 -10.40 9.65 -18.31
C GLN A 449 -8.97 10.21 -18.20
N TRP A 450 -8.08 9.52 -17.49
CA TRP A 450 -6.66 9.92 -17.34
C TRP A 450 -5.72 9.31 -18.39
N ASN A 451 -6.25 8.60 -19.40
CA ASN A 451 -5.44 7.84 -20.34
C ASN A 451 -4.43 6.90 -19.64
N TYR A 452 -4.86 6.29 -18.54
CA TYR A 452 -4.10 5.32 -17.75
C TYR A 452 -4.40 3.90 -18.24
N ASP A 453 -3.37 3.07 -18.26
CA ASP A 453 -3.46 1.67 -18.67
C ASP A 453 -4.30 0.85 -17.67
N ILE A 454 -5.47 0.37 -18.12
CA ILE A 454 -6.41 -0.44 -17.33
C ILE A 454 -5.76 -1.75 -16.85
N GLU A 455 -4.76 -2.26 -17.56
CA GLU A 455 -4.04 -3.47 -17.16
C GLU A 455 -3.18 -3.26 -15.90
N ARG A 456 -2.88 -2.00 -15.55
CA ARG A 456 -2.14 -1.65 -14.34
C ARG A 456 -3.01 -1.41 -13.11
N LEU A 457 -4.34 -1.57 -13.23
CA LEU A 457 -5.23 -1.49 -12.07
C LEU A 457 -5.05 -2.72 -11.18
N GLY A 458 -5.06 -2.49 -9.86
CA GLY A 458 -5.02 -3.56 -8.87
C GLY A 458 -6.28 -4.43 -8.92
N ASP A 459 -6.16 -5.66 -8.46
CA ASP A 459 -7.27 -6.61 -8.43
C ASP A 459 -8.19 -6.38 -7.22
N VAL A 460 -9.48 -6.69 -7.41
CA VAL A 460 -10.52 -6.46 -6.39
C VAL A 460 -10.33 -7.37 -5.19
N GLU A 461 -9.97 -8.64 -5.40
CA GLU A 461 -9.90 -9.65 -4.34
C GLU A 461 -8.77 -9.38 -3.33
N SER A 462 -7.58 -9.05 -3.85
CA SER A 462 -6.42 -8.64 -3.06
C SER A 462 -6.70 -7.34 -2.31
N SER A 463 -7.27 -6.34 -2.98
CA SER A 463 -7.65 -5.07 -2.31
C SER A 463 -8.64 -5.33 -1.16
N VAL A 464 -9.70 -6.11 -1.41
CA VAL A 464 -10.69 -6.48 -0.40
C VAL A 464 -10.05 -7.23 0.77
N THR A 465 -9.17 -8.18 0.48
CA THR A 465 -8.43 -8.93 1.51
C THR A 465 -7.64 -8.00 2.42
N GLN A 466 -6.91 -7.05 1.83
CA GLN A 466 -6.10 -6.10 2.59
C GLN A 466 -6.97 -5.06 3.33
N VAL A 467 -8.09 -4.60 2.74
CA VAL A 467 -9.06 -3.73 3.43
C VAL A 467 -9.63 -4.45 4.64
N LEU A 468 -10.04 -5.72 4.50
CA LEU A 468 -10.53 -6.52 5.62
C LEU A 468 -9.48 -6.71 6.70
N GLN A 469 -8.22 -6.91 6.34
CA GLN A 469 -7.11 -6.97 7.29
C GLN A 469 -7.00 -5.66 8.10
N VAL A 470 -7.00 -4.49 7.43
CA VAL A 470 -7.00 -3.18 8.10
C VAL A 470 -8.20 -3.05 9.04
N ILE A 471 -9.38 -3.50 8.63
CA ILE A 471 -10.59 -3.45 9.46
C ILE A 471 -10.44 -4.34 10.70
N ASP A 472 -9.93 -5.56 10.54
CA ASP A 472 -9.79 -6.53 11.62
C ASP A 472 -8.78 -6.02 12.66
N GLU A 473 -7.63 -5.52 12.20
CA GLU A 473 -6.53 -5.01 13.03
C GLU A 473 -6.77 -3.58 13.55
N ALA A 474 -7.82 -2.89 13.06
CA ALA A 474 -8.10 -1.53 13.46
C ALA A 474 -8.32 -1.40 14.97
N SER A 475 -7.57 -0.51 15.58
CA SER A 475 -7.59 -0.19 17.01
C SER A 475 -7.52 1.31 17.20
N ARG A 476 -7.89 1.75 18.41
CA ARG A 476 -7.89 3.17 18.75
C ARG A 476 -6.46 3.73 18.72
N GLU A 477 -5.49 2.93 19.13
CA GLU A 477 -4.09 3.27 19.29
C GLU A 477 -3.35 3.32 17.94
N ASN A 478 -3.60 2.33 17.07
CA ASN A 478 -2.75 2.14 15.89
C ASN A 478 -3.29 2.79 14.63
N THR A 479 -4.60 2.77 14.39
CA THR A 479 -5.17 3.19 13.09
C THR A 479 -6.26 4.26 13.20
N SER A 480 -6.88 4.42 14.38
CA SER A 480 -7.95 5.42 14.51
C SER A 480 -7.43 6.86 14.35
N GLY A 481 -8.22 7.69 13.69
CA GLY A 481 -7.86 9.07 13.38
C GLY A 481 -6.75 9.18 12.33
N LYS A 482 -6.55 8.14 11.51
CA LYS A 482 -5.53 8.08 10.46
C LYS A 482 -6.12 7.74 9.10
N PHE A 483 -5.38 8.11 8.06
CA PHE A 483 -5.60 7.67 6.69
C PHE A 483 -4.66 6.52 6.38
N VAL A 484 -5.21 5.35 6.08
CA VAL A 484 -4.46 4.10 5.89
C VAL A 484 -4.59 3.67 4.44
N ASN A 485 -3.48 3.58 3.73
CA ASN A 485 -3.42 2.81 2.50
C ASN A 485 -3.26 1.33 2.83
N VAL A 486 -3.77 0.44 1.97
CA VAL A 486 -3.64 -1.02 2.08
C VAL A 486 -2.35 -1.57 1.43
N PRO A 487 -1.72 -2.63 1.99
CA PRO A 487 -1.90 -3.14 3.34
C PRO A 487 -1.24 -2.10 4.28
N ASP A 488 -0.78 -2.32 5.48
CA ASP A 488 -0.81 -1.29 6.53
C ASP A 488 0.15 -0.07 6.44
N ARG A 489 -0.11 0.92 5.55
CA ARG A 489 0.67 2.19 5.45
C ARG A 489 -0.16 3.40 5.86
N ILE A 490 0.22 4.06 6.95
CA ILE A 490 -0.36 5.37 7.31
C ILE A 490 0.13 6.43 6.32
N TRP A 491 -0.82 7.11 5.69
CA TRP A 491 -0.59 8.21 4.77
C TRP A 491 -0.86 9.56 5.43
N ALA A 492 -0.23 10.58 4.87
CA ALA A 492 -0.59 11.96 5.15
C ALA A 492 -2.00 12.26 4.64
N TRP A 493 -2.67 13.17 5.34
CA TRP A 493 -4.08 13.48 5.12
C TRP A 493 -4.38 14.22 3.83
#